data_AF-A0A524IZE1-F1
#
_entry.id   AF-A0A524IZE1-F1
#
_cell.length_a   1.000
_cell.length_b   1.000
_cell.length_c   1.000
_cell.angle_alpha   90.00
_cell.angle_beta   90.00
_cell.angle_gamma   90.00
#
_symmetry.space_group_name_H-M   'P 1'
#
loop_
_entity.id
_entity.type
_entity.pdbx_description
1 polymer ?
#
loop_
_entity_poly.entity_id
_entity_poly.type
_entity_poly.pdbx_seq_one_letter_code
_entity_poly.pdbx_strand_id
1 'polypeptide(L)'
;MKLSVMQENLARGLSVVSRAVSSRSTLPVLANVLLKTEDAGLKLTATNLEIGVTYWVPGKIETDGAVTVPAKLLTDLVSSLPAGDRVDLELQANDTLHLRCGRFETNIKGIDADEFPAIGAAGERPTTRIAQNVLR
;
A
#
# COMPACT_ATOMS: atom_id res chain seq x y z
N MET A 1 8.20 -11.45 -1.43
CA MET A 1 8.34 -9.97 -1.46
C MET A 1 9.41 -9.54 -0.47
N LYS A 2 10.39 -8.76 -0.92
CA LYS A 2 11.39 -8.10 -0.07
C LYS A 2 11.81 -6.80 -0.73
N LEU A 3 11.67 -5.69 -0.03
CA LEU A 3 11.98 -4.36 -0.57
C LEU A 3 12.30 -3.36 0.54
N SER A 4 12.83 -2.21 0.13
CA SER A 4 13.09 -1.09 1.02
C SER A 4 12.63 0.22 0.43
N VAL A 5 12.01 1.05 1.26
CA VAL A 5 11.46 2.37 0.89
C VAL A 5 11.87 3.41 1.93
N MET A 6 11.76 4.70 1.60
CA MET A 6 11.89 5.76 2.59
C MET A 6 10.58 5.90 3.38
N GLN A 7 10.68 6.07 4.69
CA GLN A 7 9.54 6.21 5.60
C GLN A 7 8.56 7.29 5.12
N GLU A 8 9.06 8.46 4.71
CA GLU A 8 8.24 9.60 4.28
C GLU A 8 7.45 9.31 3.00
N ASN A 9 8.02 8.55 2.08
CA ASN A 9 7.38 8.17 0.83
C ASN A 9 6.31 7.11 1.06
N LEU A 10 6.58 6.14 1.95
CA LEU A 10 5.61 5.14 2.36
C LEU A 10 4.44 5.78 3.11
N ALA A 11 4.72 6.66 4.09
CA ALA A 11 3.70 7.39 4.85
C ALA A 11 2.79 8.21 3.93
N ARG A 12 3.38 8.94 2.96
CA ARG A 12 2.61 9.70 1.97
C ARG A 12 1.70 8.79 1.15
N GLY A 13 2.24 7.70 0.60
CA GLY A 13 1.46 6.73 -0.18
C GLY A 13 0.30 6.12 0.61
N LEU A 14 0.57 5.68 1.84
CA LEU A 14 -0.44 5.13 2.75
C LEU A 14 -1.55 6.14 3.06
N SER A 15 -1.20 7.41 3.29
CA SER A 15 -2.20 8.47 3.56
C SER A 15 -3.14 8.73 2.38
N VAL A 16 -2.68 8.49 1.15
CA VAL A 16 -3.47 8.68 -0.07
C VAL A 16 -4.41 7.49 -0.28
N VAL A 17 -3.86 6.26 -0.31
CA VAL A 17 -4.66 5.06 -0.59
C VAL A 17 -5.66 4.75 0.54
N SER A 18 -5.33 5.10 1.79
CA SER A 18 -6.22 4.87 2.94
C SER A 18 -7.58 5.55 2.82
N ARG A 19 -7.72 6.55 1.94
CA ARG A 19 -8.99 7.23 1.66
C ARG A 19 -10.00 6.34 0.92
N ALA A 20 -9.55 5.29 0.26
CA ALA A 20 -10.38 4.33 -0.47
C ALA A 20 -10.66 3.04 0.32
N VAL A 21 -10.15 2.93 1.55
CA VAL A 21 -10.33 1.74 2.41
C VAL A 21 -11.74 1.72 2.99
N SER A 22 -12.37 0.54 3.03
CA SER A 22 -13.68 0.35 3.66
C SER A 22 -13.57 -0.42 4.96
N SER A 23 -13.42 0.31 6.07
CA SER A 23 -13.27 -0.27 7.42
C SER A 23 -14.56 -0.86 8.01
N ARG A 24 -15.72 -0.65 7.37
CA ARG A 24 -17.04 -1.15 7.79
C ARG A 24 -17.60 -2.22 6.86
N SER A 25 -16.80 -2.71 5.91
CA SER A 25 -17.24 -3.73 4.96
C SER A 25 -17.39 -5.11 5.62
N THR A 26 -18.29 -5.93 5.09
CA THR A 26 -18.38 -7.36 5.42
C THR A 26 -17.21 -8.17 4.86
N LEU A 27 -16.47 -7.64 3.88
CA LEU A 27 -15.29 -8.26 3.29
C LEU A 27 -14.02 -7.72 3.99
N PRO A 28 -13.33 -8.52 4.85
CA PRO A 28 -12.20 -8.04 5.64
C PRO A 28 -11.03 -7.51 4.81
N VAL A 29 -10.79 -8.09 3.63
CA VAL A 29 -9.73 -7.67 2.70
C VAL A 29 -9.88 -6.21 2.24
N LEU A 30 -11.10 -5.63 2.28
CA LEU A 30 -11.33 -4.23 1.93
C LEU A 30 -10.92 -3.24 3.03
N ALA A 31 -10.60 -3.72 4.23
CA ALA A 31 -9.96 -2.95 5.28
C ALA A 31 -8.42 -2.92 5.12
N ASN A 32 -7.89 -3.71 4.17
CA ASN A 32 -6.47 -3.79 3.89
C ASN A 32 -6.05 -2.86 2.75
N VAL A 33 -4.75 -2.61 2.69
CA VAL A 33 -4.07 -2.08 1.50
C VAL A 33 -3.29 -3.23 0.86
N LEU A 34 -3.42 -3.39 -0.45
CA LEU A 34 -2.59 -4.28 -1.24
C LEU A 34 -1.22 -3.64 -1.47
N LEU A 35 -0.17 -4.36 -1.05
CA LEU A 35 1.22 -4.07 -1.32
C LEU A 35 1.68 -5.02 -2.41
N LYS A 36 2.13 -4.48 -3.55
CA LYS A 36 2.68 -5.27 -4.64
C LYS A 36 3.95 -4.62 -5.16
N THR A 37 5.02 -5.40 -5.32
CA THR A 37 6.22 -4.89 -6.01
C THR A 37 5.90 -4.67 -7.48
N GLU A 38 6.28 -3.51 -8.01
CA GLU A 38 6.07 -3.17 -9.41
C GLU A 38 7.20 -2.23 -9.85
N ASP A 39 7.85 -2.56 -10.98
CA ASP A 39 8.96 -1.82 -11.58
C ASP A 39 10.09 -1.47 -10.59
N ALA A 40 10.13 -0.20 -10.16
CA ALA A 40 11.17 0.39 -9.32
C ALA A 40 10.66 0.74 -7.91
N GLY A 41 9.68 0.01 -7.39
CA GLY A 41 9.20 0.23 -6.03
C GLY A 41 7.98 -0.58 -5.62
N LEU A 42 7.14 0.07 -4.83
CA LEU A 42 5.97 -0.52 -4.20
C LEU A 42 4.70 0.16 -4.71
N LYS A 43 3.81 -0.64 -5.29
CA LYS A 43 2.46 -0.21 -5.61
C LYS A 43 1.54 -0.50 -4.44
N LEU A 44 0.97 0.56 -3.90
CA LEU A 44 -0.07 0.53 -2.88
C LEU A 44 -1.42 0.64 -3.56
N THR A 45 -2.36 -0.22 -3.21
CA THR A 45 -3.71 -0.18 -3.76
C THR A 45 -4.76 -0.41 -2.68
N ALA A 46 -5.81 0.40 -2.65
CA ALA A 46 -6.95 0.23 -1.77
C ALA A 46 -8.25 0.47 -2.54
N THR A 47 -9.34 -0.18 -2.12
CA THR A 47 -10.65 -0.04 -2.77
C THR A 47 -11.79 -0.36 -1.81
N ASN A 48 -12.93 0.28 -2.06
CA ASN A 48 -14.21 -0.03 -1.42
C ASN A 48 -15.21 -0.65 -2.43
N LEU A 49 -14.73 -1.16 -3.57
CA LEU A 49 -15.47 -1.67 -4.73
C LEU A 49 -16.17 -0.60 -5.59
N GLU A 50 -16.30 0.63 -5.11
CA GLU A 50 -16.83 1.75 -5.89
C GLU A 50 -15.69 2.65 -6.43
N ILE A 51 -14.66 2.85 -5.60
CA ILE A 51 -13.51 3.69 -5.87
C ILE A 51 -12.26 2.88 -5.55
N GLY A 52 -11.34 2.83 -6.53
CA GLY A 52 -9.99 2.32 -6.36
C GLY A 52 -8.97 3.45 -6.36
N VAL A 53 -8.01 3.41 -5.44
CA VAL A 53 -6.88 4.34 -5.41
C VAL A 53 -5.59 3.55 -5.41
N THR A 54 -4.70 3.92 -6.33
CA THR A 54 -3.36 3.34 -6.47
C THR A 54 -2.30 4.43 -6.31
N TYR A 55 -1.21 4.10 -5.61
CA TYR A 55 -0.08 4.99 -5.41
C TYR A 55 1.23 4.22 -5.55
N TRP A 56 2.19 4.76 -6.29
CA TRP A 56 3.52 4.17 -6.45
C TRP A 56 4.52 4.85 -5.52
N VAL A 57 5.15 4.06 -4.67
CA VAL A 57 6.19 4.47 -3.73
C VAL A 57 7.54 4.01 -4.27
N PRO A 58 8.50 4.92 -4.54
CA PRO A 58 9.81 4.53 -5.02
C PRO A 58 10.56 3.71 -3.95
N GLY A 59 11.26 2.67 -4.37
CA GLY A 59 11.97 1.77 -3.47
C GLY A 59 12.94 0.84 -4.18
N LYS A 60 13.75 0.13 -3.41
CA LYS A 60 14.63 -0.91 -3.91
C LYS A 60 14.00 -2.28 -3.68
N ILE A 61 13.68 -3.00 -4.74
CA ILE A 61 13.14 -4.36 -4.68
C ILE A 61 14.32 -5.34 -4.66
N GLU A 62 14.29 -6.29 -3.72
CA GLU A 62 15.21 -7.43 -3.65
C GLU A 62 14.52 -8.72 -4.08
N THR A 63 13.23 -8.86 -3.81
CA THR A 63 12.43 -10.01 -4.23
C THR A 63 11.00 -9.57 -4.50
N ASP A 64 10.45 -9.99 -5.63
CA ASP A 64 9.08 -9.66 -5.96
C ASP A 64 8.06 -10.32 -5.03
N GLY A 65 6.85 -9.76 -5.01
CA GLY A 65 5.68 -10.39 -4.44
C GLY A 65 4.58 -9.41 -4.07
N ALA A 66 3.54 -9.93 -3.46
CA ALA A 66 2.39 -9.15 -3.05
C ALA A 66 1.79 -9.71 -1.75
N VAL A 67 1.14 -8.84 -0.99
CA VAL A 67 0.36 -9.19 0.21
C VAL A 67 -0.62 -8.06 0.51
N THR A 68 -1.74 -8.35 1.14
CA THR A 68 -2.61 -7.29 1.69
C THR A 68 -2.37 -7.17 3.20
N VAL A 69 -2.36 -5.95 3.74
CA VAL A 69 -2.20 -5.72 5.19
C VAL A 69 -3.18 -4.69 5.73
N PRO A 70 -3.60 -4.78 7.00
CA PRO A 70 -4.55 -3.84 7.60
C PRO A 70 -4.07 -2.39 7.46
N ALA A 71 -4.83 -1.59 6.69
CA ALA A 71 -4.35 -0.27 6.25
C ALA A 71 -4.15 0.69 7.42
N LYS A 72 -5.08 0.69 8.39
CA LYS A 72 -4.99 1.52 9.59
C LYS A 72 -3.75 1.18 10.42
N LEU A 73 -3.53 -0.10 10.69
CA LEU A 73 -2.39 -0.56 11.48
C LEU A 73 -1.06 -0.20 10.82
N LEU A 74 -0.93 -0.46 9.50
CA LEU A 74 0.29 -0.11 8.77
C LEU A 74 0.52 1.40 8.73
N THR A 75 -0.53 2.20 8.52
CA THR A 75 -0.44 3.66 8.48
C THR A 75 -0.02 4.23 9.84
N ASP A 76 -0.65 3.78 10.92
CA ASP A 76 -0.34 4.23 12.29
C ASP A 76 1.10 3.85 12.67
N LEU A 77 1.52 2.62 12.36
CA LEU A 77 2.89 2.14 12.58
C LEU A 77 3.90 2.99 11.81
N VAL A 78 3.75 3.12 10.49
CA VAL A 78 4.70 3.87 9.65
C VAL A 78 4.78 5.33 10.09
N SER A 79 3.67 5.94 10.48
CA SER A 79 3.64 7.32 10.98
C SER A 79 4.38 7.50 12.31
N SER A 80 4.53 6.44 13.10
CA SER A 80 5.28 6.47 14.36
C SER A 80 6.79 6.29 14.20
N LEU A 81 7.25 5.84 13.02
CA LEU A 81 8.67 5.64 12.74
C LEU A 81 9.38 6.98 12.50
N PRO A 82 10.70 7.07 12.77
CA PRO A 82 11.47 8.27 12.49
C PRO A 82 11.39 8.69 11.02
N ALA A 83 11.13 9.97 10.77
CA ALA A 83 11.12 10.51 9.42
C ALA A 83 12.53 10.46 8.80
N GLY A 84 12.61 10.19 7.50
CA GLY A 84 13.87 10.09 6.76
C GLY A 84 14.57 8.73 6.85
N ASP A 85 14.09 7.82 7.68
CA ASP A 85 14.68 6.48 7.80
C ASP A 85 14.22 5.54 6.68
N ARG A 86 15.07 4.54 6.42
CA ARG A 86 14.76 3.40 5.54
C ARG A 86 13.86 2.41 6.27
N VAL A 87 12.76 2.05 5.62
CA VAL A 87 11.84 0.98 6.05
C VAL A 87 12.05 -0.23 5.16
N ASP A 88 12.45 -1.34 5.76
CA ASP A 88 12.55 -2.65 5.12
C ASP A 88 11.24 -3.42 5.31
N LEU A 89 10.75 -4.02 4.23
CA LEU A 89 9.53 -4.81 4.19
C LEU A 89 9.87 -6.20 3.63
N GLU A 90 9.53 -7.25 4.36
CA GLU A 90 9.79 -8.63 3.97
C GLU A 90 8.54 -9.49 4.22
N LEU A 91 8.05 -10.14 3.17
CA LEU A 91 6.96 -11.09 3.27
C LEU A 91 7.53 -12.45 3.70
N GLN A 92 7.11 -12.87 4.89
CA GLN A 92 7.41 -14.18 5.48
C GLN A 92 6.29 -15.18 5.16
N ALA A 93 6.44 -16.41 5.65
CA ALA A 93 5.42 -17.45 5.51
C ALA A 93 4.07 -17.02 6.12
N ASN A 94 2.99 -17.64 5.64
CA ASN A 94 1.62 -17.37 6.08
C ASN A 94 1.26 -15.87 5.98
N ASP A 95 1.54 -15.21 4.85
CA ASP A 95 1.13 -13.82 4.59
C ASP A 95 1.51 -12.82 5.67
N THR A 96 2.64 -13.04 6.34
CA THR A 96 3.09 -12.17 7.44
C THR A 96 4.10 -11.18 6.91
N LEU A 97 3.78 -9.89 7.00
CA LEU A 97 4.69 -8.81 6.63
C LEU A 97 5.58 -8.46 7.82
N HIS A 98 6.86 -8.77 7.71
CA HIS A 98 7.88 -8.28 8.61
C HIS A 98 8.31 -6.86 8.18
N LEU A 99 8.23 -5.91 9.10
CA LEU A 99 8.66 -4.53 8.90
C LEU A 99 9.83 -4.23 9.84
N ARG A 100 10.89 -3.63 9.31
CA ARG A 100 12.03 -3.16 10.10
C ARG A 100 12.44 -1.74 9.73
N CYS A 101 12.74 -0.93 10.74
CA CYS A 101 13.23 0.44 10.59
C CYS A 101 14.24 0.74 11.72
N GLY A 102 15.53 0.73 11.42
CA GLY A 102 16.57 0.86 12.43
C GLY A 102 16.48 -0.24 13.49
N ARG A 103 16.12 0.12 14.73
CA ARG A 103 15.93 -0.80 15.86
C ARG A 103 14.49 -1.25 16.06
N PHE A 104 13.55 -0.70 15.30
CA PHE A 104 12.14 -1.08 15.36
C PHE A 104 11.90 -2.25 14.41
N GLU A 105 11.27 -3.29 14.93
CA GLU A 105 10.83 -4.44 14.15
C GLU A 105 9.42 -4.88 14.59
N THR A 106 8.60 -5.30 13.65
CA THR A 106 7.28 -5.84 13.95
C THR A 106 6.78 -6.73 12.82
N ASN A 107 5.82 -7.58 13.14
CA ASN A 107 5.16 -8.47 12.21
C ASN A 107 3.68 -8.09 12.12
N ILE A 108 3.20 -7.92 10.90
CA ILE A 108 1.80 -7.65 10.61
C ILE A 108 1.23 -8.84 9.85
N LYS A 109 0.22 -9.49 10.42
CA LYS A 109 -0.53 -10.53 9.72
C LYS A 109 -1.34 -9.89 8.58
N GLY A 110 -1.08 -10.32 7.36
CA GLY A 110 -1.82 -9.96 6.18
C GLY A 110 -2.85 -11.01 5.77
N ILE A 111 -3.44 -10.77 4.60
CA ILE A 111 -4.27 -11.71 3.85
C ILE A 111 -3.63 -11.85 2.46
N ASP A 112 -3.78 -13.02 1.85
CA ASP A 112 -3.26 -13.33 0.51
C ASP A 112 -3.66 -12.22 -0.49
N ALA A 113 -2.72 -11.86 -1.37
CA ALA A 113 -2.94 -10.87 -2.41
C ALA A 113 -4.04 -11.28 -3.40
N ASP A 114 -4.23 -12.59 -3.62
CA ASP A 114 -5.23 -13.11 -4.55
C ASP A 114 -6.68 -12.95 -4.04
N GLU A 115 -6.85 -12.71 -2.74
CA GLU A 115 -8.16 -12.35 -2.15
C GLU A 115 -8.54 -10.88 -2.42
N PHE A 116 -7.59 -10.04 -2.85
CA PHE A 116 -7.85 -8.65 -3.14
C PHE A 116 -8.64 -8.51 -4.46
N PRO A 117 -9.74 -7.75 -4.48
CA PRO A 117 -10.56 -7.64 -5.69
C PRO A 117 -9.79 -6.97 -6.84
N ALA A 118 -10.01 -7.47 -8.05
CA ALA A 118 -9.46 -6.86 -9.25
C ALA A 118 -10.03 -5.45 -9.44
N ILE A 119 -9.15 -4.44 -9.50
CA ILE A 119 -9.53 -3.09 -9.87
C ILE A 119 -9.46 -2.98 -11.39
N GLY A 120 -10.60 -2.70 -12.03
CA GLY A 120 -10.66 -2.53 -13.47
C GLY A 120 -9.80 -1.35 -13.94
N ALA A 121 -9.02 -1.56 -15.00
CA ALA A 121 -8.37 -0.46 -15.70
C ALA A 121 -9.45 0.37 -16.41
N ALA A 122 -9.34 1.70 -16.32
CA ALA A 122 -10.06 2.56 -17.24
C ALA A 122 -9.51 2.27 -18.64
N GLY A 123 -10.30 1.60 -19.49
CA GLY A 123 -9.91 1.36 -20.89
C GLY A 123 -9.70 2.67 -21.67
N GLU A 124 -9.41 2.56 -22.97
CA GLU A 124 -9.26 3.74 -23.82
C GLU A 124 -10.57 4.55 -23.84
N ARG A 125 -10.55 5.68 -23.13
CA ARG A 125 -11.64 6.64 -23.05
C ARG A 125 -11.12 8.02 -23.47
N PRO A 126 -11.99 8.91 -23.98
CA PRO A 126 -11.61 10.29 -24.22
C PRO A 126 -11.04 10.90 -22.92
N THR A 127 -9.82 11.45 -22.99
CA THR A 127 -9.18 12.09 -21.85
C THR A 127 -9.29 13.61 -21.98
N THR A 128 -9.37 14.29 -20.85
CA THR A 128 -9.28 15.76 -20.77
C THR A 128 -8.35 16.16 -19.64
N ARG A 129 -7.80 17.38 -19.72
CA ARG A 129 -6.87 17.91 -18.72
C ARG A 129 -7.47 19.16 -18.09
N ILE A 130 -7.61 19.14 -16.77
CA ILE A 130 -8.10 20.27 -15.98
C ILE A 130 -7.06 20.57 -14.90
N ALA A 131 -6.83 21.85 -14.61
CA ALA A 131 -5.91 22.25 -13.54
C ALA A 131 -6.49 21.88 -12.17
N GLN A 132 -5.64 21.41 -11.25
CA GLN A 132 -6.09 20.90 -9.95
C GLN A 132 -6.87 21.93 -9.12
N ASN A 133 -6.50 23.20 -9.21
CA ASN A 133 -7.18 24.31 -8.53
C ASN A 133 -8.55 24.64 -9.13
N VAL A 134 -8.84 24.20 -10.36
CA VAL A 134 -10.13 24.40 -11.02
C VAL A 134 -11.09 23.23 -10.72
N LEU A 135 -10.55 22.03 -10.50
CA LEU A 135 -11.34 20.84 -10.15
C LEU A 135 -11.77 20.82 -8.67
N ARG A 136 -11.05 21.52 -7.81
CA ARG A 136 -11.25 21.53 -6.35
C ARG A 136 -12.39 22.42 -5.89
#